data_AF-A0ABC9Z5K5-F1
#
_entry.id   AF-A0ABC9Z5K5-F1
#
_cell.length_a   1.000
_cell.length_b   1.000
_cell.length_c   1.000
_cell.angle_alpha   90.00
_cell.angle_beta   90.00
_cell.angle_gamma   90.00
#
_symmetry.space_group_name_H-M   'P 1'
#
loop_
_entity.id
_entity.type
_entity.pdbx_description
1 polymer ?
#
loop_
_entity_poly.entity_id
_entity_poly.type
_entity_poly.pdbx_seq_one_letter_code
_entity_poly.pdbx_strand_id
1 'polypeptide(L)' 'MERKGFEVVDTFSCLADDTYLPFKIVGGIRKGRPDDADLAAARTFAEGLRTRIGAAS' A
#
# COMPACT_ATOMS: atom_id res chain seq x y z
N MET A 1 -5.22 -11.97 -9.29
CA MET A 1 -6.05 -11.30 -10.31
C MET A 1 -5.79 -11.86 -11.69
N GLU A 2 -4.53 -12.05 -12.04
CA GLU A 2 -4.06 -12.60 -13.33
C GLU A 2 -4.69 -13.94 -13.68
N ARG A 3 -4.81 -14.85 -12.70
CA ARG A 3 -5.48 -16.16 -12.87
C ARG A 3 -7.00 -16.06 -13.16
N LYS A 4 -7.60 -14.89 -13.03
CA LYS A 4 -9.01 -14.61 -13.37
C LYS A 4 -9.14 -13.81 -14.69
N GLY A 5 -8.05 -13.64 -15.45
CA GLY A 5 -8.05 -12.93 -16.73
C GLY A 5 -7.90 -11.40 -16.63
N PHE A 6 -7.52 -10.88 -15.46
CA PHE A 6 -7.26 -9.44 -15.28
C PHE A 6 -5.76 -9.15 -15.35
N GLU A 7 -5.38 -8.16 -16.15
CA GLU A 7 -4.04 -7.60 -16.13
C GLU A 7 -3.84 -6.72 -14.89
N VAL A 8 -2.75 -6.95 -14.15
CA VAL A 8 -2.37 -6.12 -13.02
C VAL A 8 -1.40 -5.06 -13.52
N VAL A 9 -1.88 -3.82 -13.65
CA VAL A 9 -1.12 -2.70 -14.23
C VAL A 9 0.00 -2.21 -13.30
N ASP A 10 -0.20 -2.30 -11.98
CA ASP A 10 0.86 -2.13 -10.98
C ASP A 10 0.41 -2.63 -9.59
N THR A 11 1.32 -2.70 -8.61
CA THR A 11 1.05 -3.09 -7.22
C THR A 11 1.76 -2.17 -6.22
N PHE A 12 1.05 -1.80 -5.14
CA PHE A 12 1.62 -1.07 -4.00
C PHE A 12 1.37 -1.81 -2.69
N SER A 13 2.32 -1.75 -1.77
CA SER A 13 2.16 -2.23 -0.41
C SER A 13 2.94 -1.33 0.57
N CYS A 14 2.39 -1.16 1.76
CA CYS A 14 3.06 -0.51 2.88
C CYS A 14 2.81 -1.31 4.17
N LEU A 15 3.61 -1.02 5.20
CA LEU A 15 3.41 -1.63 6.50
C LEU A 15 2.17 -1.00 7.15
N ALA A 16 1.08 -1.75 7.17
CA ALA A 16 -0.13 -1.35 7.89
C ALA A 16 0.08 -1.41 9.41
N ASP A 17 -0.66 -0.58 10.13
CA ASP A 17 -0.80 -0.64 11.59
C ASP A 17 -1.27 -2.05 11.99
N ASP A 18 -0.44 -2.75 12.76
CA ASP A 18 -0.72 -4.11 13.20
C ASP A 18 -0.88 -4.10 14.71
N THR A 19 -2.13 -4.13 15.17
CA THR A 19 -2.49 -4.20 16.59
C THR A 19 -2.89 -5.62 17.02
N TYR A 20 -2.53 -6.64 16.25
CA TYR A 20 -2.98 -8.00 16.49
C TYR A 20 -2.17 -8.65 17.64
N LEU A 21 -2.82 -9.49 18.46
CA LEU A 21 -2.22 -10.32 19.53
C LEU A 21 -1.74 -9.55 20.80
N PRO A 22 -1.07 -10.16 21.81
CA PRO A 22 -0.77 -9.50 23.11
C PRO A 22 0.10 -8.23 23.02
N PHE A 23 0.64 -7.93 21.83
CA PHE A 23 1.41 -6.72 21.54
C PHE A 23 0.55 -5.45 21.43
N LYS A 24 -0.78 -5.56 21.43
CA LYS A 24 -1.69 -4.39 21.47
C LYS A 24 -1.39 -3.42 22.62
N ILE A 25 -0.96 -3.92 23.77
CA ILE A 25 -0.69 -3.11 24.97
C ILE A 25 0.52 -2.17 24.77
N VAL A 26 1.49 -2.57 23.94
CA VAL A 26 2.66 -1.74 23.63
C VAL A 26 2.52 -0.95 22.33
N GLY A 27 1.43 -1.13 21.59
CA GLY A 27 1.13 -0.46 20.32
C GLY A 27 1.38 -1.30 19.07
N GLY A 28 1.50 -2.62 19.21
CA GLY A 28 1.67 -3.53 18.09
C GLY A 28 3.11 -3.65 17.58
N ILE A 29 3.36 -4.63 16.70
CA ILE A 29 4.70 -4.88 16.12
C ILE A 29 5.09 -3.78 15.13
N ARG A 30 4.10 -3.10 14.55
CA ARG A 30 4.26 -2.05 13.54
C ARG A 30 3.87 -0.66 14.04
N LYS A 31 4.02 -0.43 15.35
CA LYS A 31 3.69 0.85 15.98
C LYS A 31 4.35 2.01 15.24
N GLY A 32 3.56 3.03 14.92
CA GLY A 32 4.04 4.22 14.22
C GLY A 32 4.04 4.07 12.70
N ARG A 33 3.45 3.00 12.15
CA ARG A 33 3.24 2.82 10.71
C ARG A 33 1.72 2.65 10.44
N PRO A 34 1.21 3.10 9.28
CA PRO A 34 1.94 3.84 8.25
C PRO A 34 2.39 5.23 8.71
N ASP A 35 3.61 5.63 8.34
CA ASP A 35 4.20 6.94 8.66
C ASP A 35 4.20 7.90 7.45
N ASP A 36 4.75 9.10 7.62
CA ASP A 36 4.87 10.08 6.54
C ASP A 36 5.56 9.52 5.28
N ALA A 37 6.52 8.60 5.43
CA ALA A 37 7.18 7.99 4.29
C ALA A 37 6.26 6.98 3.58
N ASP A 38 5.48 6.19 4.33
CA ASP A 38 4.45 5.32 3.74
C ASP A 38 3.39 6.13 2.98
N LEU A 39 2.97 7.26 3.55
CA LEU A 39 1.99 8.16 2.92
C LEU A 39 2.56 8.83 1.66
N ALA A 40 3.82 9.27 1.70
CA ALA A 40 4.51 9.83 0.54
C ALA A 40 4.68 8.80 -0.58
N ALA A 41 5.00 7.55 -0.23
CA ALA A 41 5.11 6.44 -1.18
C ALA A 41 3.75 6.11 -1.80
N ALA A 42 2.68 6.06 -1.01
CA ALA A 42 1.32 5.84 -1.50
C ALA A 42 0.87 6.95 -2.46
N ARG A 43 1.18 8.21 -2.14
CA ARG A 43 0.91 9.36 -3.03
C ARG A 43 1.65 9.23 -4.35
N THR A 44 2.94 8.93 -4.30
CA THR A 44 3.77 8.78 -5.51
C THR A 44 3.25 7.65 -6.39
N PHE A 45 2.87 6.52 -5.80
CA PHE A 45 2.25 5.41 -6.52
C PHE A 45 0.95 5.82 -7.21
N ALA A 46 0.04 6.51 -6.52
CA ALA A 46 -1.24 6.93 -7.07
C ALA A 46 -1.08 7.87 -8.28
N GLU A 47 -0.17 8.85 -8.20
CA GLU A 47 0.14 9.76 -9.31
C GLU A 47 0.74 8.99 -10.52
N GLY A 48 1.67 8.07 -10.26
CA GLY A 48 2.25 7.22 -11.31
C GLY A 48 1.24 6.25 -11.94
N LEU A 49 0.27 5.78 -11.16
CA LEU A 49 -0.81 4.91 -11.64
C LEU A 49 -1.75 5.66 -12.59
N ARG A 50 -2.12 6.91 -12.29
CA ARG A 50 -2.93 7.75 -13.20
C ARG A 50 -2.27 7.91 -14.57
N THR A 51 -0.96 8.11 -14.58
CA THR A 51 -0.18 8.22 -15.83
C THR A 51 -0.23 6.92 -16.64
N ARG A 52 -0.03 5.77 -15.98
CA ARG A 52 -0.03 4.46 -16.66
C ARG A 52 -1.39 4.03 -17.18
N ILE A 53 -2.46 4.30 -16.43
CA ILE A 53 -3.83 4.04 -16.89
C ILE A 53 -4.21 4.97 -18.05
N GLY A 54 -3.81 6.25 -17.98
CA GLY A 54 -4.07 7.21 -19.06
C GLY A 54 -3.32 6.92 -20.36
N ALA A 55 -2.12 6.31 -20.29
CA ALA A 55 -1.34 5.90 -21.46
C ALA A 55 -1.82 4.58 -22.10
N ALA A 56 -2.63 3.79 -21.39
CA ALA A 56 -3.20 2.54 -21.86
C ALA A 56 -4.58 2.70 -22.56
N SER A 57 -5.03 3.95 -22.74
CA SER A 57 -6.30 4.32 -23.40
C SER A 57 -6.08 4.75 -24.85
#